data_AF-A0A9D9SFT5-F1
#
_entry.id   AF-A0A9D9SFT5-F1
#
_cell.length_a   1.000
_cell.length_b   1.000
_cell.length_c   1.000
_cell.angle_alpha   90.00
_cell.angle_beta   90.00
_cell.angle_gamma   90.00
#
_symmetry.space_group_name_H-M   'P 1'
#
loop_
_entity.id
_entity.type
_entity.pdbx_description
1 polymer ?
#
loop_
_entity_poly.entity_id
_entity_poly.type
_entity_poly.pdbx_seq_one_letter_code
_entity_poly.pdbx_strand_id
1 'polypeptide(L)' 'MRPYDMIRRAEPDLKGLGITAETPDGEVIKAMVDHPSIIQRPIVEVRDRAALARPIEKALEII' A
#
# COMPACT_ATOMS: atom_id res chain seq x y z
N MET A 1 -6.41 -6.35 6.62
CA MET A 1 -5.15 -5.75 6.11
C MET A 1 -5.04 -4.38 6.74
N ARG A 2 -3.88 -4.01 7.27
CA ARG A 2 -3.60 -2.65 7.74
C ARG A 2 -2.93 -1.82 6.64
N PRO A 3 -3.01 -0.48 6.68
CA PRO A 3 -2.29 0.39 5.74
C PRO A 3 -0.80 0.07 5.63
N TYR A 4 -0.15 -0.28 6.75
CA TYR A 4 1.27 -0.67 6.76
C TYR A 4 1.58 -1.88 5.88
N ASP A 5 0.64 -2.82 5.73
CA ASP A 5 0.81 -4.00 4.88
C ASP A 5 0.86 -3.64 3.38
N MET A 6 0.35 -2.45 3.02
CA MET A 6 0.35 -1.91 1.67
C MET A 6 1.61 -1.09 1.36
N ILE A 7 2.55 -0.96 2.29
CA ILE A 7 3.79 -0.22 2.06
C ILE A 7 4.79 -1.06 1.27
N ARG A 8 5.39 -0.43 0.27
CA ARG A 8 6.52 -0.94 -0.48
C ARG A 8 7.80 -0.72 0.31
N ARG A 9 8.14 -1.73 1.14
CA ARG A 9 9.32 -1.73 2.03
C ARG A 9 10.66 -1.44 1.37
N ALA A 10 10.75 -1.65 0.06
CA ALA A 10 11.99 -1.45 -0.71
C ALA A 10 12.19 0.02 -1.15
N GLU A 11 11.21 0.92 -0.98
CA GLU A 11 11.38 2.27 -1.49
C GLU A 11 12.32 3.12 -0.65
N PRO A 12 13.25 3.86 -1.30
CA PRO A 12 14.16 4.77 -0.61
C PRO A 12 13.42 5.80 0.25
N ASP A 13 12.32 6.34 -0.27
CA ASP A 13 11.51 7.37 0.40
C ASP A 13 10.99 6.88 1.76
N LEU A 14 10.67 5.58 1.89
CA LEU A 14 10.17 5.01 3.15
C LEU A 14 11.19 5.13 4.29
N LYS A 15 12.49 4.95 4.00
CA LYS A 15 13.54 5.02 5.03
C LYS A 15 13.64 6.40 5.66
N GLY A 16 13.32 7.46 4.92
CA GLY A 16 13.33 8.83 5.41
C GLY A 16 12.11 9.19 6.27
N LEU A 17 11.02 8.42 6.18
CA LEU A 17 9.75 8.74 6.84
C LEU A 17 9.60 8.12 8.23
N GLY A 18 10.47 7.20 8.63
CA GLY A 18 10.43 6.56 9.96
C GLY A 18 9.18 5.70 10.21
N ILE A 19 8.45 5.32 9.15
CA ILE A 19 7.25 4.50 9.25
C ILE A 19 7.62 3.05 9.55
N THR A 20 7.04 2.49 10.62
CA THR A 20 7.26 1.11 11.07
C THR A 20 5.94 0.36 11.23
N ALA A 21 6.01 -0.94 11.54
CA ALA A 21 4.81 -1.75 11.77
C ALA A 21 3.99 -1.30 13.00
N GLU A 22 4.58 -0.49 13.86
CA GLU A 22 3.95 0.03 15.08
C GLU A 22 3.32 1.42 14.86
N THR A 23 3.64 2.08 13.74
CA THR A 23 3.06 3.38 13.39
C THR A 23 1.53 3.29 13.30
N PRO A 24 0.78 4.23 13.91
CA PRO A 24 -0.67 4.25 13.84
C PRO A 24 -1.20 4.33 12.40
N ASP A 25 -2.30 3.64 12.12
CA ASP A 25 -2.88 3.56 10.77
C ASP A 25 -3.14 4.94 10.13
N GLY A 26 -3.58 5.93 10.91
CA GLY A 26 -3.81 7.29 10.42
C GLY A 26 -2.55 8.01 9.95
N GLU A 27 -1.43 7.81 10.66
CA GLU A 27 -0.13 8.37 10.25
C GLU A 27 0.41 7.66 9.01
N VAL A 28 0.22 6.34 8.92
CA VAL A 28 0.56 5.57 7.73
C VAL A 28 -0.23 6.05 6.52
N ILE A 29 -1.54 6.24 6.65
CA ILE A 29 -2.40 6.75 5.57
C ILE A 29 -1.94 8.15 5.15
N LYS A 30 -1.64 9.02 6.12
CA LYS A 30 -1.09 10.36 5.83
C LYS A 30 0.19 10.25 5.02
N ALA A 31 1.14 9.40 5.42
CA ALA A 31 2.37 9.18 4.68
C ALA A 31 2.14 8.61 3.27
N MET A 32 1.15 7.73 3.10
CA MET A 32 0.76 7.19 1.79
C MET A 32 0.20 8.28 0.85
N VAL A 33 -0.58 9.22 1.39
CA VAL A 33 -1.12 10.36 0.65
C VAL A 33 -0.01 11.36 0.29
N ASP A 34 0.85 11.69 1.26
CA ASP A 34 1.95 12.64 1.09
C ASP A 34 3.06 12.07 0.18
N HIS A 35 3.26 10.75 0.18
CA HIS A 35 4.27 10.04 -0.62
C HIS A 35 3.70 8.80 -1.35
N PRO A 36 2.92 8.97 -2.43
CA PRO A 36 2.28 7.84 -3.11
C PRO A 36 3.24 6.77 -3.68
N SER A 37 4.52 7.11 -3.85
CA SER A 37 5.59 6.19 -4.26
C SER A 37 5.75 5.00 -3.31
N ILE A 38 5.49 5.20 -2.01
CA ILE A 38 5.66 4.15 -0.99
C ILE A 38 4.52 3.13 -0.99
N ILE A 39 3.46 3.33 -1.77
CA ILE A 39 2.33 2.41 -1.84
C ILE A 39 2.65 1.27 -2.81
N GLN A 40 2.35 0.03 -2.40
CA GLN A 40 2.47 -1.14 -3.27
C GLN A 40 1.54 -1.02 -4.49
N ARG A 41 2.07 -1.38 -5.64
CA ARG A 41 1.35 -1.44 -6.93
C ARG A 41 1.66 -2.78 -7.60
N PRO A 42 0.75 -3.31 -8.45
CA PRO A 42 -0.51 -2.70 -8.89
C PRO A 42 -1.66 -2.87 -7.88
N ILE A 43 -2.52 -1.85 -7.81
CA ILE A 43 -3.82 -1.91 -7.13
C ILE A 43 -4.86 -1.98 -8.25
N VAL A 44 -5.76 -2.96 -8.19
CA VAL A 44 -6.85 -3.14 -9.15
C VAL A 44 -8.17 -2.90 -8.42
N GLU A 45 -9.08 -2.17 -9.06
CA GLU A 45 -10.41 -1.86 -8.54
C GLU A 45 -11.45 -2.27 -9.58
N VAL A 46 -12.48 -3.00 -9.14
CA VAL A 46 -13.62 -3.45 -9.95
C VAL A 46 -14.89 -3.26 -9.12
N ARG A 47 -15.74 -2.31 -9.52
CA ARG A 47 -16.97 -1.93 -8.81
C ARG A 47 -16.67 -1.54 -7.35
N ASP A 48 -17.11 -2.36 -6.40
CA ASP A 48 -17.00 -2.18 -4.95
C ASP A 48 -15.86 -3.01 -4.34
N ARG A 49 -15.01 -3.62 -5.18
CA ARG A 49 -13.89 -4.48 -4.76
C ARG A 49 -12.55 -3.89 -5.17
N ALA A 50 -11.53 -4.06 -4.34
CA ALA A 50 -10.15 -3.70 -4.64
C ALA A 50 -9.18 -4.80 -4.18
N ALA A 51 -8.11 -4.99 -4.95
CA ALA A 51 -7.07 -5.98 -4.68
C ALA A 51 -5.67 -5.40 -4.88
N LEU A 52 -4.76 -5.74 -3.97
CA LEU A 52 -3.34 -5.55 -4.19
C LEU A 52 -2.82 -6.68 -5.09
N ALA A 53 -2.74 -6.42 -6.39
CA ALA A 53 -2.42 -7.38 -7.43
C ALA A 53 -0.91 -7.63 -7.53
N ARG A 54 -0.29 -8.05 -6.41
CA ARG A 54 1.10 -8.52 -6.37
C ARG A 54 1.13 -9.99 -5.95
N PRO A 55 1.35 -10.93 -6.91
CA PRO A 55 1.56 -10.73 -8.34
C PRO A 55 0.25 -10.40 -9.10
N ILE A 56 0.34 -10.01 -10.39
CA ILE A 56 -0.78 -9.42 -11.15
C ILE A 56 -1.99 -10.36 -11.26
N GLU A 57 -1.78 -11.66 -11.20
CA GLU A 57 -2.79 -12.72 -11.28
C GLU A 57 -3.81 -12.62 -10.14
N LYS A 58 -3.45 -12.01 -8.99
CA LYS A 58 -4.39 -11.73 -7.90
C LYS A 58 -5.54 -10.79 -8.31
N ALA A 59 -5.38 -10.02 -9.39
CA ALA A 59 -6.47 -9.23 -9.93
C ALA A 59 -7.67 -10.10 -10.34
N LEU A 60 -7.44 -11.36 -10.75
CA LEU A 60 -8.49 -12.29 -11.16
C LEU A 60 -9.47 -12.63 -10.03
N GLU A 61 -9.08 -12.45 -8.77
CA GLU A 61 -9.95 -12.70 -7.61
C GLU A 61 -11.10 -11.69 -7.51
N ILE A 62 -10.96 -10.51 -8.13
CA ILE A 62 -11.92 -9.39 -8.02
C ILE A 62 -12.53 -8.98 -9.36
N ILE A 63 -12.26 -9.71 -10.45
CA ILE A 63 -12.92 -9.51 -11.74
C ILE A 63 -14.31 -10.18 -11.76
#